data_AF-A0A1H9UW42-F1
#
_entry.id   AF-A0A1H9UW42-F1
#
_cell.length_a   1.000
_cell.length_b   1.000
_cell.length_c   1.000
_cell.angle_alpha   90.00
_cell.angle_beta   90.00
_cell.angle_gamma   90.00
#
_symmetry.space_group_name_H-M   'P 1'
#
loop_
_entity.id
_entity.type
_entity.pdbx_description
1 polymer ?
#
loop_
_entity_poly.entity_id
_entity_poly.type
_entity_poly.pdbx_seq_one_letter_code
_entity_poly.pdbx_strand_id
1 'polypeptide(L)'
;MDAGILYERLKGQRLPAAMLKVGPTLVDIRIKKLHRGSAKILGSYIPGKDAIVKICVDHLSVEGVVRVRNDVQCSIAFLRPARAVGKEAR
;
A
#
# COMPACT_ATOMS: atom_id res chain seq x y z
N MET A 1 -4.68 2.62 16.24
CA MET A 1 -4.35 3.54 15.12
C MET A 1 -5.08 3.05 13.88
N ASP A 2 -5.69 3.97 13.13
CA ASP A 2 -6.74 3.69 12.13
C ASP A 2 -6.15 3.45 10.72
N ALA A 3 -6.77 2.59 9.92
CA ALA A 3 -6.36 2.34 8.52
C ALA A 3 -6.46 3.60 7.64
N GLY A 4 -7.26 4.59 8.06
CA GLY A 4 -7.35 5.90 7.42
C GLY A 4 -6.14 6.81 7.58
N ILE A 5 -5.13 6.46 8.42
CA ILE A 5 -3.99 7.35 8.67
C ILE A 5 -3.16 7.63 7.41
N LEU A 6 -3.06 6.65 6.50
CA LEU A 6 -2.33 6.83 5.25
C LEU A 6 -3.04 7.83 4.33
N TYR A 7 -4.38 7.77 4.28
CA TYR A 7 -5.19 8.75 3.57
C TYR A 7 -5.06 10.14 4.21
N GLU A 8 -5.28 10.28 5.51
CA GLU A 8 -5.22 11.58 6.18
C GLU A 8 -3.83 12.23 6.07
N ARG A 9 -2.76 11.43 6.11
CA ARG A 9 -1.39 11.94 5.95
C ARG A 9 -1.09 12.36 4.51
N LEU A 10 -1.56 11.62 3.52
CA LEU A 10 -1.21 11.88 2.10
C LEU A 10 -2.26 12.71 1.35
N LYS A 11 -3.44 12.93 1.93
CA LYS A 11 -4.52 13.73 1.35
C LYS A 11 -4.03 15.17 1.12
N GLY A 12 -4.12 15.62 -0.13
CA GLY A 12 -3.67 16.98 -0.53
C GLY A 12 -2.17 17.09 -0.81
N GLN A 13 -1.39 16.02 -0.64
CA GLN A 13 0.02 15.97 -1.01
C GLN A 13 0.21 15.30 -2.37
N ARG A 14 1.34 15.59 -3.03
CA ARG A 14 1.76 14.81 -4.20
C ARG A 14 2.05 13.39 -3.74
N LEU A 15 1.37 12.40 -4.31
CA LEU A 15 1.51 11.00 -3.91
C LEU A 15 2.97 10.54 -4.09
N PRO A 16 3.66 10.10 -3.02
CA PRO A 16 5.07 9.73 -3.10
C PRO A 16 5.29 8.41 -3.84
N ALA A 17 6.56 8.08 -4.07
CA ALA A 17 6.95 6.71 -4.42
C ALA A 17 6.51 5.76 -3.30
N ALA A 18 5.98 4.60 -3.67
CA ALA A 18 5.49 3.62 -2.72
C ALA A 18 6.07 2.25 -3.07
N MET A 19 6.20 1.40 -2.06
CA MET A 19 6.61 0.02 -2.25
C MET A 19 5.52 -0.94 -1.80
N LEU A 20 5.32 -1.99 -2.57
CA LEU A 20 4.41 -3.07 -2.28
C LEU A 20 5.20 -4.30 -1.84
N LYS A 21 5.04 -4.70 -0.59
CA LYS A 21 5.59 -5.95 -0.07
C LYS A 21 4.55 -7.06 -0.16
N VAL A 22 4.92 -8.16 -0.81
CA VAL A 22 4.11 -9.37 -0.96
C VAL A 22 4.97 -10.56 -0.55
N GLY A 23 4.76 -11.07 0.66
CA GLY A 23 5.66 -12.07 1.25
C GLY A 23 7.11 -11.53 1.34
N PRO A 24 8.11 -12.23 0.77
CA PRO A 24 9.51 -11.76 0.75
C PRO A 24 9.78 -10.71 -0.34
N THR A 25 8.89 -10.58 -1.33
CA THR A 25 9.12 -9.73 -2.51
C THR A 25 8.72 -8.29 -2.22
N LEU A 26 9.55 -7.34 -2.69
CA LEU A 26 9.31 -5.90 -2.61
C LEU A 26 9.31 -5.33 -4.02
N VAL A 27 8.25 -4.60 -4.37
CA VAL A 27 8.06 -4.06 -5.72
C VAL A 27 7.78 -2.57 -5.64
N ASP A 28 8.41 -1.79 -6.52
CA ASP A 28 8.06 -0.39 -6.71
C ASP A 28 6.67 -0.25 -7.32
N ILE A 29 5.87 0.62 -6.72
CA ILE A 29 4.51 0.91 -7.17
C ILE A 29 4.24 2.41 -7.12
N ARG A 30 3.31 2.84 -7.96
CA ARG A 30 2.80 4.20 -7.97
C ARG A 30 1.37 4.23 -7.46
N ILE A 31 1.12 5.00 -6.40
CA ILE A 31 -0.26 5.24 -5.96
C ILE A 31 -0.91 6.20 -6.96
N LYS A 32 -1.93 5.70 -7.68
CA LYS A 32 -2.70 6.50 -8.64
C LYS A 32 -3.79 7.30 -7.96
N LYS A 33 -4.47 6.67 -6.99
CA LYS A 33 -5.57 7.29 -6.25
C LYS A 33 -5.64 6.73 -4.84
N LEU A 34 -5.84 7.60 -3.87
CA LEU A 34 -5.97 7.23 -2.47
C LEU A 34 -7.36 7.56 -1.97
N HIS A 35 -7.98 6.62 -1.26
CA HIS A 35 -9.26 6.73 -0.60
C HIS A 35 -9.09 6.41 0.89
N ARG A 36 -10.06 6.83 1.71
CA ARG A 36 -10.00 6.69 3.17
C ARG A 36 -9.81 5.24 3.67
N GLY A 37 -10.19 4.24 2.88
CA GLY A 37 -10.02 2.82 3.20
C GLY A 37 -9.42 1.98 2.06
N SER A 38 -8.90 2.60 1.01
CA SER A 38 -8.30 1.86 -0.11
C SER A 38 -7.32 2.70 -0.92
N ALA A 39 -6.42 2.04 -1.64
CA ALA A 39 -5.54 2.66 -2.63
C ALA A 39 -5.71 1.97 -3.97
N LYS A 40 -5.78 2.76 -5.04
CA LYS A 40 -5.48 2.28 -6.39
C LYS A 40 -4.00 2.49 -6.66
N ILE A 41 -3.33 1.41 -7.01
CA ILE A 41 -1.91 1.39 -7.32
C ILE A 41 -1.69 0.92 -8.75
N LEU A 42 -0.62 1.41 -9.35
CA LEU A 42 -0.07 1.00 -10.64
C LEU A 42 1.29 0.38 -10.39
N GLY A 43 1.63 -0.66 -11.12
CA GLY A 43 2.94 -1.31 -11.01
C GLY A 43 3.13 -2.38 -12.06
N SER A 44 4.39 -2.74 -12.30
CA SER A 44 4.76 -3.79 -13.25
C SER A 44 4.41 -5.20 -12.72
N TYR A 45 4.21 -5.33 -11.41
CA TYR A 45 3.75 -6.56 -10.78
C TYR A 45 2.46 -6.30 -10.00
N ILE A 46 1.41 -7.03 -10.37
CA ILE A 46 0.10 -6.96 -9.73
C ILE A 46 -0.15 -8.25 -8.95
N PRO A 47 -0.24 -8.20 -7.60
CA PRO A 47 -0.47 -9.38 -6.78
C PRO A 47 -1.82 -10.05 -7.09
N GLY A 48 -1.94 -11.32 -6.71
CA GLY A 48 -3.19 -12.09 -6.83
C GLY A 48 -4.39 -11.39 -6.19
N LYS A 49 -5.59 -11.67 -6.67
CA LYS A 49 -6.83 -11.27 -5.99
C LYS A 49 -6.85 -11.91 -4.60
N ASP A 50 -7.33 -11.16 -3.61
CA ASP A 50 -7.40 -11.52 -2.19
C ASP A 50 -6.02 -11.77 -1.53
N ALA A 51 -4.91 -11.45 -2.22
CA ALA A 51 -3.59 -11.48 -1.62
C ALA A 51 -3.44 -10.39 -0.54
N ILE A 52 -2.83 -10.77 0.58
CA ILE A 52 -2.44 -9.83 1.63
C ILE A 52 -1.11 -9.18 1.24
N VAL A 53 -1.10 -7.85 1.27
CA VAL A 53 0.02 -7.03 0.83
C VAL A 53 0.26 -5.92 1.84
N LYS A 54 1.50 -5.44 1.91
CA LYS A 54 1.87 -4.30 2.73
C LYS A 54 2.37 -3.17 1.85
N ILE A 55 1.64 -2.06 1.85
CA ILE A 55 2.05 -0.84 1.16
C ILE A 55 2.93 -0.04 2.12
N CYS A 56 4.12 0.34 1.67
CA CYS A 56 5.05 1.20 2.40
C CYS A 56 5.18 2.53 1.64
N VAL A 57 4.98 3.64 2.33
CA VAL A 57 5.13 5.00 1.79
C VAL A 57 5.96 5.79 2.81
N ASP A 58 7.20 6.11 2.46
CA ASP A 58 8.17 6.71 3.37
C ASP A 58 8.28 5.92 4.70
N HIS A 59 7.91 6.54 5.83
CA HIS A 59 7.89 5.93 7.16
C HIS A 59 6.54 5.31 7.55
N LEU A 60 5.55 5.37 6.66
CA LEU A 60 4.21 4.83 6.88
C LEU A 60 4.09 3.46 6.22
N SER A 61 3.37 2.55 6.86
CA SER A 61 2.97 1.31 6.20
C SER A 61 1.57 0.88 6.58
N VAL A 62 0.87 0.29 5.62
CA VAL A 62 -0.49 -0.23 5.79
C VAL A 62 -0.57 -1.63 5.20
N GLU A 63 -1.19 -2.54 5.94
CA GLU A 63 -1.55 -3.86 5.45
C GLU A 63 -2.91 -3.77 4.78
N GLY A 64 -3.03 -4.41 3.62
CA GLY A 64 -4.24 -4.41 2.84
C GLY A 64 -4.44 -5.71 2.06
N VAL A 65 -5.62 -5.84 1.47
CA VAL A 65 -6.00 -6.97 0.64
C VAL A 65 -6.34 -6.49 -0.77
N VAL A 66 -5.83 -7.19 -1.78
CA VAL A 66 -6.15 -6.89 -3.18
C VAL A 66 -7.60 -7.29 -3.46
N ARG A 67 -8.46 -6.33 -3.79
CA ARG A 67 -9.88 -6.59 -4.11
C ARG A 67 -10.16 -6.65 -5.60
N VAL A 68 -9.50 -5.77 -6.36
CA VAL A 68 -9.67 -5.64 -7.81
C VAL A 68 -8.30 -5.57 -8.45
N ARG A 69 -8.08 -6.31 -9.53
CA ARG A 69 -6.83 -6.25 -10.32
C ARG A 69 -7.12 -6.28 -11.82
N ASN A 70 -6.24 -5.67 -12.59
CA ASN A 70 -6.04 -5.92 -14.01
C ASN A 70 -4.52 -6.04 -14.28
N ASP A 71 -4.10 -6.04 -15.55
CA ASP A 71 -2.69 -6.24 -15.94
C ASP A 71 -1.73 -5.13 -15.47
N VAL A 72 -2.24 -3.92 -15.20
CA VAL A 72 -1.39 -2.75 -14.91
C VAL A 72 -1.75 -2.02 -13.62
N GLN A 73 -2.88 -2.37 -13.00
CA GLN A 73 -3.40 -1.69 -11.82
C GLN A 73 -4.09 -2.67 -10.86
N CYS A 74 -4.07 -2.34 -9.57
CA CYS A 74 -4.96 -2.98 -8.60
C CYS A 74 -5.48 -2.01 -7.55
N SER A 75 -6.55 -2.42 -6.90
CA SER A 75 -7.17 -1.74 -5.77
C SER A 75 -6.94 -2.57 -4.52
N ILE A 76 -6.29 -1.96 -3.54
CA ILE A 76 -5.99 -2.56 -2.25
C ILE A 76 -6.91 -1.93 -1.22
N ALA A 77 -7.73 -2.74 -0.55
CA ALA A 77 -8.50 -2.31 0.61
C ALA A 77 -7.62 -2.37 1.85
N PHE A 78 -7.57 -1.29 2.63
CA PHE A 78 -6.76 -1.24 3.85
C PHE A 78 -7.43 -2.06 4.96
N LEU A 79 -6.63 -2.87 5.63
CA LEU A 79 -7.08 -3.70 6.75
C LEU A 79 -6.70 -3.06 8.08
N ARG A 80 -5.41 -2.73 8.23
CA ARG A 80 -4.85 -2.17 9.45
C ARG A 80 -3.53 -1.46 9.17
N PRO A 81 -3.12 -0.49 10.00
CA PRO A 81 -1.77 0.04 9.93
C PRO A 81 -0.78 -1.10 10.16
N ALA A 82 0.21 -1.20 9.28
CA ALA A 82 1.33 -2.10 9.47
C ALA A 82 2.40 -1.34 10.25
N ARG A 83 3.09 -2.01 11.19
CA ARG A 83 4.28 -1.41 11.83
C ARG A 83 5.27 -1.01 10.74
N ALA A 84 5.72 0.24 10.77
CA ALA A 84 6.74 0.76 9.87
C ALA A 84 7.90 -0.23 9.79
N VAL A 85 8.39 -0.51 8.58
CA VAL A 85 9.65 -1.25 8.43
C VAL A 85 10.75 -0.27 8.84
N GLY A 86 11.09 -0.27 10.13
CA GLY A 86 11.95 0.78 10.69
C GLY A 86 12.17 0.65 12.18
N LYS A 87 12.70 -0.50 12.59
CA LYS A 87 13.65 -0.78 13.69
C LYS A 87 13.50 -2.25 14.06
N GLU A 88 14.12 -3.13 13.27
CA GLU A 88 14.79 -4.25 13.93
C GLU A 88 15.87 -3.59 14.80
N ALA A 89 15.60 -3.61 16.10
CA ALA A 89 16.58 -3.20 17.09
C ALA A 89 17.77 -4.17 16.95
N ARG A 90 18.90 -3.55 16.65
CA ARG A 90 20.28 -3.93 16.94
C ARG A 90 20.47 -5.06 17.95
#